data_AF-A0A9D2EYS8-F1
#
_entry.id   AF-A0A9D2EYS8-F1
#
_cell.length_a   1.000
_cell.length_b   1.000
_cell.length_c   1.000
_cell.angle_alpha   90.00
_cell.angle_beta   90.00
_cell.angle_gamma   90.00
#
_symmetry.space_group_name_H-M   'P 1'
#
loop_
_entity.id
_entity.type
_entity.pdbx_description
1 polymer ?
#
loop_
_entity_poly.entity_id
_entity_poly.type
_entity_poly.pdbx_seq_one_letter_code
_entity_poly.pdbx_strand_id
1 'polypeptide(L)'
;MTKTCPRCGASVDESALSCPRCHAALDVTQRMSLSDATWCPSCGALVAPGSRTCPKCGASLASPSPSRARRDLDLPEIGATGELFGLGAEDSERTGVMTRIESAIPPADGASSPAAPEDRMPKTRSLLLAALLAVLVVGGAALLITHPWDPSATQTRATTPADTSLSGFPGEVKELTGQDSSQGGDTQDGEGSATPEEELASAYATLGDLSGRVDESEQALRAACEDVSGADFAAGLEEAQAVSIEVSNLISQVELVSGADEGDVENLLTLGNWLRNRCDALTAAWELGSSASDASSEVSSMLSGADTSAEYGRLFDQSYDGWDPAA
;
A
#
# COMPACT_ATOMS: atom_id res chain seq x y z
N MET A 1 -12.90 -1.85 -43.64
CA MET A 1 -12.66 -1.20 -42.32
C MET A 1 -11.43 -1.87 -41.72
N THR A 2 -10.52 -1.12 -41.12
CA THR A 2 -9.26 -1.65 -40.58
C THR A 2 -9.31 -1.59 -39.05
N LYS A 3 -8.80 -2.63 -38.38
CA LYS A 3 -8.64 -2.68 -36.92
C LYS A 3 -7.17 -2.56 -36.55
N THR A 4 -6.89 -1.88 -35.44
CA THR A 4 -5.52 -1.72 -34.94
C THR A 4 -5.17 -2.90 -34.04
N CYS A 5 -4.02 -3.52 -34.26
CA CYS A 5 -3.54 -4.59 -33.40
C CYS A 5 -3.26 -4.02 -31.99
N PRO A 6 -3.85 -4.57 -30.92
CA PRO A 6 -3.64 -4.08 -29.55
C PRO A 6 -2.23 -4.34 -29.01
N ARG A 7 -1.45 -5.23 -29.66
CA ARG A 7 -0.11 -5.60 -29.20
C ARG A 7 1.01 -4.77 -29.85
N CYS A 8 0.86 -4.39 -31.12
CA CYS A 8 1.92 -3.70 -31.87
C CYS A 8 1.47 -2.42 -32.61
N GLY A 9 0.20 -2.04 -32.48
CA GLY A 9 -0.32 -0.82 -33.10
C GLY A 9 -0.44 -0.86 -34.64
N ALA A 10 -0.15 -1.99 -35.28
CA ALA A 10 -0.23 -2.11 -36.74
C ALA A 10 -1.69 -2.08 -37.22
N SER A 11 -1.94 -1.44 -38.36
CA SER A 11 -3.24 -1.53 -39.04
C SER A 11 -3.40 -2.90 -39.69
N VAL A 12 -4.50 -3.58 -39.35
CA VAL A 12 -4.81 -4.92 -39.83
C VAL A 12 -6.21 -4.91 -40.46
N ASP A 13 -6.42 -5.74 -41.48
CA ASP A 13 -7.77 -5.98 -42.01
C ASP A 13 -8.68 -6.58 -40.93
N GLU A 14 -9.96 -6.20 -40.91
CA GLU A 14 -10.90 -6.69 -39.89
C GLU A 14 -11.10 -8.21 -39.92
N SER A 15 -10.97 -8.84 -41.10
CA SER A 15 -11.12 -10.29 -41.27
C SER A 15 -9.87 -11.10 -40.91
N ALA A 16 -8.74 -10.44 -40.63
CA ALA A 16 -7.51 -11.14 -40.26
C ALA A 16 -7.60 -11.73 -38.85
N LEU A 17 -7.34 -13.04 -38.76
CA LEU A 17 -7.30 -13.83 -37.53
C LEU A 17 -6.00 -13.62 -36.75
N SER A 18 -4.93 -13.20 -37.41
CA SER A 18 -3.62 -12.95 -36.80
C SER A 18 -2.99 -11.69 -37.37
N CYS A 19 -2.25 -10.97 -36.52
CA CYS A 19 -1.54 -9.77 -36.97
C CYS A 19 -0.35 -10.16 -37.86
N PRO A 20 -0.22 -9.62 -39.08
CA PRO A 20 0.89 -9.93 -39.98
C PRO A 20 2.24 -9.38 -39.49
N ARG A 21 2.26 -8.48 -38.50
CA ARG A 21 3.48 -7.81 -38.02
C ARG A 21 4.03 -8.42 -36.74
N CYS A 22 3.18 -8.82 -35.80
CA CYS A 22 3.60 -9.38 -34.50
C CYS A 22 3.07 -10.80 -34.25
N HIS A 23 2.38 -11.39 -35.23
CA HIS A 23 1.78 -12.73 -35.16
C HIS A 23 0.80 -12.97 -33.99
N ALA A 24 0.37 -11.92 -33.31
CA ALA A 24 -0.62 -12.01 -32.24
C ALA A 24 -1.99 -12.46 -32.79
N ALA A 25 -2.63 -13.41 -32.10
CA ALA A 25 -3.99 -13.83 -32.40
C ALA A 25 -4.97 -12.69 -32.11
N LEU A 26 -5.80 -12.33 -33.10
CA LEU A 26 -6.77 -11.24 -33.04
C LEU A 26 -8.22 -11.75 -32.88
N ASP A 27 -8.42 -13.07 -32.77
CA ASP A 27 -9.73 -13.73 -32.69
C ASP A 27 -10.28 -13.85 -31.25
N VAL A 28 -9.44 -13.67 -30.22
CA VAL A 28 -9.82 -13.93 -28.81
C VAL A 28 -10.41 -12.70 -28.09
N THR A 29 -10.31 -11.49 -28.63
CA THR A 29 -10.67 -10.26 -27.89
C THR A 29 -11.95 -9.59 -28.36
N GLN A 30 -13.03 -10.34 -28.62
CA GLN A 30 -14.36 -9.73 -28.53
C GLN A 30 -14.69 -9.54 -27.05
N ARG A 31 -14.52 -8.31 -26.53
CA ARG A 31 -15.15 -7.92 -25.27
C ARG A 31 -16.65 -8.16 -25.42
N MET A 32 -17.19 -9.15 -24.73
CA MET A 32 -18.65 -9.32 -24.65
C MET A 32 -19.21 -8.04 -24.00
N SER A 33 -19.99 -7.27 -24.74
CA SER A 33 -20.66 -6.10 -24.18
C SER A 33 -21.71 -6.58 -23.17
N LEU A 34 -21.43 -6.39 -21.88
CA LEU A 34 -22.31 -6.72 -20.74
C LEU A 34 -23.59 -5.85 -20.67
N SER A 35 -23.83 -5.01 -21.68
CA SER A 35 -24.86 -3.96 -21.70
C SER A 35 -26.29 -4.46 -21.54
N ASP A 36 -26.56 -5.74 -21.84
CA ASP A 36 -27.91 -6.29 -21.86
C ASP A 36 -28.15 -7.42 -20.82
N ALA A 37 -27.20 -7.66 -19.90
CA ALA A 37 -27.35 -8.68 -18.87
C ALA A 37 -28.23 -8.19 -17.70
N THR A 38 -29.17 -9.01 -17.24
CA THR A 38 -30.10 -8.69 -16.14
C THR A 38 -29.80 -9.55 -14.91
N TRP A 39 -29.85 -8.97 -13.72
CA TRP A 39 -29.72 -9.72 -12.47
C TRP A 39 -31.02 -10.42 -12.05
N CYS A 40 -30.90 -11.65 -11.56
CA CYS A 40 -32.04 -12.41 -11.03
C CYS A 40 -32.50 -11.82 -9.67
N PRO A 41 -33.80 -11.46 -9.52
CA PRO A 41 -34.30 -10.86 -8.27
C PRO A 41 -34.40 -11.85 -7.10
N SER A 42 -34.39 -13.16 -7.35
CA SER A 42 -34.50 -14.18 -6.31
C SER A 42 -33.17 -14.65 -5.73
N CYS A 43 -32.08 -14.64 -6.51
CA CYS A 43 -30.78 -15.16 -6.07
C CYS A 43 -29.56 -14.27 -6.39
N GLY A 44 -29.76 -13.16 -7.12
CA GLY A 44 -28.68 -12.23 -7.47
C GLY A 44 -27.71 -12.70 -8.55
N ALA A 45 -27.99 -13.80 -9.26
CA ALA A 45 -27.14 -14.24 -10.38
C ALA A 45 -27.30 -13.35 -11.62
N LEU A 46 -26.20 -13.06 -12.32
CA LEU A 46 -26.22 -12.35 -13.60
C LEU A 46 -26.73 -13.29 -14.70
N VAL A 47 -27.75 -12.88 -15.45
CA VAL A 47 -28.38 -13.70 -16.48
C VAL A 47 -28.33 -13.01 -17.84
N ALA A 48 -28.07 -13.79 -18.89
CA ALA A 48 -27.98 -13.31 -20.26
C ALA A 48 -29.31 -12.70 -20.77
N PRO A 49 -29.24 -11.71 -21.67
CA PRO A 49 -30.42 -11.09 -22.27
C PRO A 49 -31.37 -12.11 -22.91
N GLY A 50 -32.68 -11.95 -22.69
CA GLY A 50 -33.73 -12.78 -23.32
C GLY A 50 -34.05 -14.10 -22.63
N SER A 51 -33.35 -14.45 -21.55
CA SER A 51 -33.66 -15.64 -20.73
C SER A 51 -34.93 -15.42 -19.89
N ARG A 52 -35.87 -16.38 -19.94
CA ARG A 52 -37.15 -16.30 -19.18
C ARG A 52 -37.04 -16.86 -17.75
N THR A 53 -36.00 -17.63 -17.49
CA THR A 53 -35.79 -18.37 -16.23
C THR A 53 -34.31 -18.31 -15.86
N CYS A 54 -34.03 -18.09 -14.58
CA CYS A 54 -32.66 -18.10 -14.08
C CYS A 54 -32.06 -19.52 -14.11
N PRO A 55 -30.91 -19.75 -14.76
CA PRO A 55 -30.27 -21.07 -14.80
C PRO A 55 -29.71 -21.52 -13.46
N LYS A 56 -29.48 -20.58 -12.51
CA LYS A 56 -28.90 -20.89 -11.20
C LYS A 56 -29.95 -21.34 -10.18
N CYS A 57 -31.13 -20.72 -10.16
CA CYS A 57 -32.15 -20.97 -9.13
C CYS A 57 -33.53 -21.38 -9.68
N GLY A 58 -33.73 -21.37 -11.01
CA GLY A 58 -35.00 -21.72 -11.64
C GLY A 58 -36.11 -20.66 -11.52
N ALA A 59 -35.84 -19.50 -10.91
CA ALA A 59 -36.82 -18.43 -10.77
C ALA A 59 -37.16 -17.78 -12.11
N SER A 60 -38.44 -17.48 -12.35
CA SER A 60 -38.87 -16.79 -13.58
C SER A 60 -38.51 -15.30 -13.52
N LEU A 61 -37.95 -14.79 -14.62
CA LEU A 61 -37.56 -13.37 -14.76
C LEU A 61 -38.70 -12.51 -15.33
N ALA A 62 -39.85 -13.13 -15.65
CA ALA A 62 -40.97 -12.51 -16.36
C ALA A 62 -42.07 -11.94 -15.46
N SER A 63 -41.88 -11.86 -14.13
CA SER A 63 -42.88 -11.21 -13.26
C SER A 63 -42.26 -10.56 -12.04
N PRO A 64 -42.55 -9.28 -11.76
CA PRO A 64 -42.34 -8.72 -10.43
C PRO A 64 -43.37 -9.36 -9.49
N SER A 65 -42.96 -10.32 -8.67
CA SER A 65 -43.80 -10.84 -7.59
C SER A 65 -43.98 -9.78 -6.49
N PRO A 66 -45.13 -9.75 -5.80
CA PRO A 66 -45.58 -8.58 -5.06
C PRO A 66 -44.73 -8.32 -3.81
N SER A 67 -44.64 -7.03 -3.47
CA SER A 67 -44.10 -6.54 -2.20
C SER A 67 -44.69 -7.31 -1.02
N ARG A 68 -43.84 -7.68 -0.05
CA ARG A 68 -44.25 -8.31 1.21
C ARG A 68 -45.35 -7.45 1.86
N ALA A 69 -46.50 -8.06 2.15
CA ALA A 69 -47.55 -7.40 2.92
C ALA A 69 -47.03 -7.09 4.34
N ARG A 70 -47.04 -5.81 4.74
CA ARG A 70 -47.03 -5.47 6.17
C ARG A 70 -48.27 -6.12 6.80
N ARG A 71 -48.08 -6.86 7.89
CA ARG A 71 -49.19 -7.21 8.77
C ARG A 71 -49.37 -6.06 9.73
N ASP A 72 -50.55 -5.46 9.71
CA ASP A 72 -50.99 -4.53 10.72
C ASP A 72 -51.57 -5.36 11.88
N LEU A 73 -50.97 -5.25 13.07
CA LEU A 73 -51.43 -5.92 14.27
C LEU A 73 -52.06 -4.87 15.17
N ASP A 74 -53.37 -4.94 15.31
CA ASP A 74 -54.17 -4.02 16.12
C ASP A 74 -54.01 -4.41 17.61
N LEU A 75 -53.18 -3.66 18.35
CA LEU A 75 -53.00 -3.83 19.79
C LEU A 75 -53.90 -2.85 20.56
N PRO A 76 -54.63 -3.29 21.60
CA PRO A 76 -55.49 -2.40 22.36
C PRO A 76 -54.70 -1.37 23.20
N GLU A 77 -55.21 -0.14 23.22
CA GLU A 77 -54.68 0.99 23.99
C GLU A 77 -54.92 0.77 25.49
N ILE A 78 -53.85 0.65 26.28
CA ILE A 78 -53.93 0.58 27.74
C ILE A 78 -54.05 2.02 28.26
N GLY A 79 -55.28 2.52 28.33
CA GLY A 79 -55.58 3.87 28.79
C GLY A 79 -56.91 3.96 29.52
N ALA A 80 -57.15 3.13 30.54
CA ALA A 80 -58.30 3.30 31.44
C ALA A 80 -58.17 2.46 32.73
N THR A 81 -57.37 2.93 33.69
CA THR A 81 -57.61 2.64 35.13
C THR A 81 -57.32 3.89 35.95
N GLY A 82 -58.00 4.98 35.59
CA GLY A 82 -58.32 6.04 36.54
C GLY A 82 -59.73 5.77 37.05
N GLU A 83 -59.92 5.90 38.36
CA GLU A 83 -61.18 5.75 39.10
C GLU A 83 -61.51 4.34 39.62
N LEU A 84 -61.05 4.04 40.84
CA LEU A 84 -61.99 3.60 41.88
C LEU A 84 -61.47 3.89 43.31
N PHE A 85 -62.34 4.59 44.06
CA PHE A 85 -62.45 4.68 45.52
C PHE A 85 -61.59 5.70 46.28
N GLY A 86 -62.22 6.85 46.56
CA GLY A 86 -61.76 7.85 47.53
C GLY A 86 -62.20 7.56 48.97
N LEU A 87 -61.78 8.45 49.89
CA LEU A 87 -62.50 9.00 51.05
C LEU A 87 -61.55 9.92 51.88
N GLY A 88 -61.96 11.17 52.14
CA GLY A 88 -61.49 12.08 53.21
C GLY A 88 -60.17 12.84 52.98
N ALA A 89 -60.16 14.18 52.83
CA ALA A 89 -60.04 15.20 53.91
C ALA A 89 -58.71 15.03 54.68
N GLU A 90 -57.79 15.99 54.83
CA GLU A 90 -57.86 17.44 55.02
C GLU A 90 -56.40 17.94 55.20
N ASP A 91 -56.14 19.18 54.77
CA ASP A 91 -55.12 20.14 55.25
C ASP A 91 -53.65 19.77 55.59
N SER A 92 -52.79 20.72 55.22
CA SER A 92 -51.58 21.18 55.94
C SER A 92 -50.24 20.43 55.79
N GLU A 93 -49.39 21.00 54.93
CA GLU A 93 -48.01 21.41 55.20
C GLU A 93 -47.26 20.73 56.37
N ARG A 94 -46.42 19.72 56.09
CA ARG A 94 -45.08 19.57 56.72
C ARG A 94 -44.30 18.37 56.17
N THR A 95 -43.17 18.69 55.55
CA THR A 95 -41.89 17.94 55.60
C THR A 95 -41.98 16.45 55.96
N GLY A 96 -42.25 15.62 54.96
CA GLY A 96 -42.11 14.16 55.04
C GLY A 96 -40.79 13.72 54.42
N VAL A 97 -39.72 13.70 55.22
CA VAL A 97 -38.55 12.86 54.94
C VAL A 97 -39.05 11.43 54.89
N MET A 98 -39.23 10.87 53.70
CA MET A 98 -39.33 9.42 53.55
C MET A 98 -37.92 8.88 53.52
N THR A 99 -37.48 8.34 54.66
CA THR A 99 -36.29 7.50 54.77
C THR A 99 -36.47 6.31 53.83
N ARG A 100 -35.85 6.41 52.64
CA ARG A 100 -35.64 5.26 51.77
C ARG A 100 -34.74 4.30 52.54
N ILE A 101 -35.32 3.19 53.01
CA ILE A 101 -34.55 2.08 53.56
C ILE A 101 -33.78 1.49 52.39
N GLU A 102 -32.52 1.90 52.25
CA GLU A 102 -31.60 1.28 51.30
C GLU A 102 -31.21 -0.07 51.91
N SER A 103 -31.86 -1.12 51.39
CA SER A 103 -31.51 -2.49 51.72
C SER A 103 -30.07 -2.76 51.27
N ALA A 104 -29.21 -3.17 52.20
CA ALA A 104 -27.81 -3.54 51.94
C ALA A 104 -27.66 -4.98 51.38
N ILE A 105 -28.73 -5.56 50.82
CA ILE A 105 -28.68 -6.87 50.17
C ILE A 105 -28.59 -6.62 48.66
N PRO A 106 -27.45 -6.91 48.01
CA PRO A 106 -27.37 -6.83 46.55
C PRO A 106 -28.38 -7.82 45.96
N PRO A 107 -29.20 -7.42 44.95
CA PRO A 107 -30.09 -8.35 44.30
C PRO A 107 -29.25 -9.41 43.60
N ALA A 108 -29.55 -10.68 43.90
CA ALA A 108 -28.95 -11.81 43.21
C ALA A 108 -29.22 -11.68 41.70
N ASP A 109 -28.20 -12.04 40.93
CA ASP A 109 -28.04 -11.94 39.49
C ASP A 109 -29.20 -12.64 38.74
N GLY A 110 -30.34 -11.98 38.72
CA GLY A 110 -31.52 -12.38 37.98
C GLY A 110 -31.49 -11.75 36.61
N ALA A 111 -31.29 -12.58 35.59
CA ALA A 111 -31.49 -12.23 34.19
C ALA A 111 -32.95 -11.82 33.95
N SER A 112 -33.29 -10.56 34.26
CA SER A 112 -34.42 -9.77 33.77
C SER A 112 -34.65 -8.56 34.69
N SER A 113 -33.85 -7.52 34.53
CA SER A 113 -34.21 -6.16 34.99
C SER A 113 -34.15 -5.24 33.77
N PRO A 114 -35.23 -4.51 33.42
CA PRO A 114 -35.23 -3.57 32.30
C PRO A 114 -34.60 -2.25 32.77
N ALA A 115 -33.36 -2.30 33.27
CA ALA A 115 -32.50 -1.13 33.17
C ALA A 115 -32.10 -1.06 31.69
N ALA A 116 -32.63 -0.05 31.00
CA ALA A 116 -32.50 0.11 29.56
C ALA A 116 -31.04 -0.13 29.09
N PRO A 117 -30.83 -0.91 28.00
CA PRO A 117 -29.50 -1.06 27.40
C PRO A 117 -28.95 0.26 26.81
N GLU A 118 -29.72 1.35 26.86
CA GLU A 118 -29.34 2.65 26.31
C GLU A 118 -28.45 3.50 27.24
N ASP A 119 -28.29 3.14 28.52
CA ASP A 119 -27.45 3.90 29.47
C ASP A 119 -26.00 3.38 29.58
N ARG A 120 -25.58 2.49 28.69
CA ARG A 120 -24.20 1.99 28.60
C ARG A 120 -23.53 2.17 27.25
N MET A 121 -24.06 3.03 26.38
CA MET A 121 -23.36 3.38 25.16
C MET A 121 -22.69 4.75 25.35
N PRO A 122 -21.35 4.83 25.45
CA PRO A 122 -20.68 6.12 25.53
C PRO A 122 -21.07 6.93 24.30
N LYS A 123 -21.54 8.17 24.54
CA LYS A 123 -22.03 9.06 23.48
C LYS A 123 -20.99 9.07 22.35
N THR A 124 -21.43 8.97 21.10
CA THR A 124 -20.53 8.91 19.93
C THR A 124 -19.51 10.04 19.93
N ARG A 125 -19.88 11.23 20.42
CA ARG A 125 -18.98 12.37 20.63
C ARG A 125 -17.87 12.09 21.65
N SER A 126 -18.16 11.42 22.77
CA SER A 126 -17.14 11.04 23.75
C SER A 126 -16.23 9.92 23.25
N LEU A 127 -16.75 8.98 22.45
CA LEU A 127 -15.93 7.96 21.80
C LEU A 127 -14.97 8.57 20.77
N LEU A 128 -15.46 9.48 19.93
CA LEU A 128 -14.63 10.18 18.95
C LEU A 128 -13.55 11.03 19.63
N LEU A 129 -13.90 11.72 20.72
CA LEU A 129 -12.94 12.55 21.46
C LEU A 129 -11.88 11.69 22.17
N ALA A 130 -12.27 10.54 22.74
CA ALA A 130 -11.34 9.60 23.34
C ALA A 130 -10.41 8.96 22.29
N ALA A 131 -10.94 8.59 21.12
CA ALA A 131 -10.13 8.07 20.01
C ALA A 131 -9.12 9.12 19.50
N LEU A 132 -9.54 10.38 19.35
CA LEU A 132 -8.64 11.48 18.97
C LEU A 132 -7.53 11.72 20.00
N LEU A 133 -7.88 11.71 21.30
CA LEU A 133 -6.88 11.84 22.36
C LEU A 133 -5.92 10.65 22.39
N ALA A 134 -6.41 9.43 22.18
CA ALA A 134 -5.57 8.24 22.10
C ALA A 134 -4.58 8.33 20.94
N VAL A 135 -5.03 8.77 19.75
CA VAL A 135 -4.15 8.98 18.59
C VAL A 135 -3.14 10.10 18.85
N LEU A 136 -3.55 11.20 19.49
CA LEU A 136 -2.63 12.29 19.85
C LEU A 136 -1.57 11.85 20.86
N VAL A 137 -1.95 11.09 21.89
CA VAL A 137 -1.04 10.65 22.94
C VAL A 137 -0.10 9.57 22.43
N VAL A 138 -0.61 8.55 21.74
CA VAL A 138 0.21 7.45 21.22
C VAL A 138 1.06 7.92 20.04
N GLY A 139 0.48 8.68 19.11
CA GLY A 139 1.22 9.28 17.99
C GLY A 139 2.25 10.30 18.46
N GLY A 140 1.91 11.14 19.45
CA GLY A 140 2.85 12.07 20.06
C GLY A 140 3.99 11.36 20.79
N ALA A 141 3.70 10.29 21.55
CA ALA A 141 4.73 9.51 22.23
C ALA A 141 5.63 8.75 21.24
N ALA A 142 5.06 8.18 20.17
CA ALA A 142 5.82 7.54 19.10
C ALA A 142 6.78 8.54 18.44
N LEU A 143 6.29 9.72 18.03
CA LEU A 143 7.14 10.78 17.47
C LEU A 143 8.20 11.27 18.47
N LEU A 144 7.91 11.29 19.77
CA LEU A 144 8.88 11.68 20.80
C LEU A 144 9.98 10.62 20.99
N ILE A 145 9.66 9.35 20.80
CA ILE A 145 10.59 8.22 20.94
C ILE A 145 11.40 8.01 19.65
N THR A 146 10.78 8.15 18.48
CA THR A 146 11.37 7.78 17.19
C THR A 146 11.95 8.95 16.39
N HIS A 147 11.67 10.20 16.77
CA HIS A 147 12.25 11.36 16.08
C HIS A 147 13.46 11.92 16.85
N PRO A 148 14.59 12.21 16.18
CA PRO A 148 15.64 13.04 16.77
C PRO A 148 15.09 14.46 16.82
N TRP A 149 14.45 14.85 17.93
CA TRP A 149 14.02 16.22 18.12
C TRP A 149 15.26 17.10 18.17
N ASP A 150 15.54 17.82 17.09
CA ASP A 150 16.61 18.79 17.02
C ASP A 150 16.10 20.16 17.49
N PRO A 151 16.37 20.57 18.75
CA PRO A 151 15.99 21.88 19.27
C PRO A 151 16.66 23.06 18.55
N SER A 152 17.59 22.81 17.63
CA SER A 152 18.28 23.84 16.86
C SER A 152 17.60 24.16 15.52
N ALA A 153 16.64 23.33 15.05
CA ALA A 153 15.94 23.55 13.78
C ALA A 153 15.14 24.87 13.71
N THR A 154 14.80 25.46 14.86
CA THR A 154 14.12 26.77 14.94
C THR A 154 15.04 27.92 15.39
N GLN A 155 16.33 27.63 15.64
CA GLN A 155 17.32 28.64 16.03
C GLN A 155 17.95 29.27 14.78
N THR A 156 17.34 30.34 14.28
CA THR A 156 17.86 31.13 13.14
C THR A 156 18.98 32.12 13.53
N ARG A 157 19.65 31.90 14.67
CA ARG A 157 20.70 32.78 15.18
C ARG A 157 22.06 32.10 15.03
N ALA A 158 22.98 32.70 14.27
CA ALA A 158 24.35 32.23 14.15
C ALA A 158 25.04 32.23 15.53
N THR A 159 25.36 31.05 16.05
CA THR A 159 26.09 30.84 17.32
C THR A 159 27.61 30.78 17.12
N THR A 160 28.07 30.69 15.88
CA THR A 160 29.48 30.78 15.51
C THR A 160 29.77 32.18 14.97
N PRO A 161 30.74 32.94 15.53
CA PRO A 161 31.16 34.18 14.93
C PRO A 161 31.73 33.89 13.53
N ALA A 162 31.13 34.49 12.51
CA ALA A 162 31.69 34.43 11.16
C ALA A 162 33.11 35.01 11.20
N ASP A 163 34.08 34.25 10.68
CA ASP A 163 35.45 34.72 10.53
C ASP A 163 35.49 35.82 9.47
N THR A 164 35.46 37.07 9.93
CA THR A 164 35.46 38.26 9.07
C THR A 164 36.87 38.71 8.67
N SER A 165 37.90 37.89 8.94
CA SER A 165 39.30 38.25 8.63
C SER A 165 39.58 38.45 7.13
N LEU A 166 38.69 37.97 6.25
CA LEU A 166 38.77 38.14 4.79
C LEU A 166 37.66 39.00 4.19
N SER A 167 36.80 39.61 5.00
CA SER A 167 35.75 40.51 4.52
C SER A 167 36.36 41.83 4.03
N GLY A 168 36.66 41.89 2.74
CA GLY A 168 37.19 43.07 2.05
C GLY A 168 38.58 42.91 1.42
N PHE A 169 39.18 41.72 1.48
CA PHE A 169 40.44 41.43 0.80
C PHE A 169 40.14 40.68 -0.52
N PRO A 170 40.28 41.32 -1.71
CA PRO A 170 40.20 40.59 -2.96
C PRO A 170 41.39 39.63 -3.02
N GLY A 171 41.12 38.33 -2.93
CA GLY A 171 42.13 37.29 -3.12
C GLY A 171 42.87 37.45 -4.44
N GLU A 172 44.08 36.88 -4.51
CA GLU A 172 44.89 36.91 -5.74
C GLU A 172 44.13 36.25 -6.89
N VAL A 173 43.84 37.06 -7.92
CA VAL A 173 43.21 36.62 -9.16
C VAL A 173 44.25 35.83 -9.94
N LYS A 174 44.14 34.50 -9.96
CA LYS A 174 45.08 33.61 -10.67
C LYS A 174 44.84 33.51 -12.17
N GLU A 175 43.74 34.05 -12.69
CA GLU A 175 43.55 34.17 -14.13
C GLU A 175 42.57 35.28 -14.49
N LEU A 176 42.88 36.05 -15.53
CA LEU A 176 42.05 37.14 -16.02
C LEU A 176 40.96 36.58 -16.93
N THR A 177 39.75 36.41 -16.39
CA THR A 177 38.58 36.09 -17.21
C THR A 177 38.17 37.32 -18.03
N GLY A 178 38.21 37.19 -19.36
CA GLY A 178 37.88 38.24 -20.32
C GLY A 178 36.37 38.43 -20.43
N GLN A 179 35.94 39.70 -20.38
CA GLN A 179 34.54 40.15 -20.37
C GLN A 179 33.74 39.94 -21.67
N ASP A 180 34.25 39.20 -22.66
CA ASP A 180 33.61 39.03 -23.98
C ASP A 180 33.29 37.56 -24.31
N SER A 181 32.57 36.88 -23.43
CA SER A 181 31.85 35.65 -23.80
C SER A 181 30.37 35.79 -23.45
N SER A 182 29.62 36.38 -24.38
CA SER A 182 28.17 36.28 -24.41
C SER A 182 27.77 34.82 -24.61
N GLN A 183 27.08 34.22 -23.65
CA GLN A 183 25.82 33.46 -23.80
C GLN A 183 25.60 32.50 -22.61
N GLY A 184 24.67 32.89 -21.73
CA GLY A 184 23.71 32.04 -21.02
C GLY A 184 24.20 30.82 -20.23
N GLY A 185 24.17 30.94 -18.91
CA GLY A 185 24.20 29.81 -17.99
C GLY A 185 24.46 30.30 -16.58
N ASP A 186 23.42 30.32 -15.75
CA ASP A 186 23.47 30.61 -14.33
C ASP A 186 24.25 29.49 -13.64
N THR A 187 25.57 29.63 -13.53
CA THR A 187 26.40 28.73 -12.72
C THR A 187 26.28 29.13 -11.26
N GLN A 188 25.44 28.39 -10.56
CA GLN A 188 25.42 28.32 -9.12
C GLN A 188 26.71 27.62 -8.66
N ASP A 189 27.57 28.37 -7.98
CA ASP A 189 28.78 27.86 -7.34
C ASP A 189 28.43 26.87 -6.21
N GLY A 190 29.06 25.69 -6.20
CA GLY A 190 29.43 25.07 -4.92
C GLY A 190 29.03 23.61 -4.62
N GLU A 191 28.90 22.71 -5.59
CA GLU A 191 29.13 21.28 -5.38
C GLU A 191 29.65 20.74 -6.71
N GLY A 192 30.81 20.08 -6.73
CA GLY A 192 31.37 19.57 -7.99
C GLY A 192 30.37 18.61 -8.60
N SER A 193 29.82 18.93 -9.77
CA SER A 193 29.03 17.98 -10.54
C SER A 193 29.94 16.77 -10.78
N ALA A 194 29.55 15.61 -10.27
CA ALA A 194 30.26 14.37 -10.51
C ALA A 194 30.44 14.20 -12.01
N THR A 195 31.61 13.72 -12.45
CA THR A 195 31.78 13.41 -13.87
C THR A 195 30.92 12.18 -14.22
N PRO A 196 30.51 12.01 -15.48
CA PRO A 196 29.72 10.84 -15.89
C PRO A 196 30.40 9.51 -15.51
N GLU A 197 31.73 9.48 -15.53
CA GLU A 197 32.52 8.31 -15.10
C GLU A 197 32.44 8.06 -13.59
N GLU A 198 32.47 9.13 -12.78
CA GLU A 198 32.26 9.03 -11.32
C GLU A 198 30.84 8.57 -10.98
N GLU A 199 29.84 9.02 -11.74
CA GLU A 199 28.44 8.57 -11.62
C GLU A 199 28.31 7.07 -11.93
N LEU A 200 28.93 6.58 -13.00
CA LEU A 200 28.93 5.16 -13.33
C LEU A 200 29.70 4.31 -12.31
N ALA A 201 30.86 4.77 -11.84
CA ALA A 201 31.61 4.05 -10.81
C ALA A 201 30.81 3.95 -9.49
N SER A 202 30.10 5.02 -9.12
CA SER A 202 29.19 5.03 -7.97
C SER A 202 28.01 4.06 -8.17
N ALA A 203 27.42 4.05 -9.36
CA ALA A 203 26.33 3.15 -9.70
C ALA A 203 26.77 1.68 -9.70
N TYR A 204 27.98 1.39 -10.18
CA TYR A 204 28.58 0.05 -10.16
C TYR A 204 28.79 -0.46 -8.73
N ALA A 205 29.32 0.37 -7.83
CA ALA A 205 29.47 0.01 -6.42
C ALA A 205 28.10 -0.25 -5.77
N THR A 206 27.13 0.62 -6.03
CA THR A 206 25.75 0.47 -5.51
C THR A 206 25.08 -0.81 -6.03
N LEU A 207 25.33 -1.20 -7.29
CA LEU A 207 24.84 -2.48 -7.83
C LEU A 207 25.40 -3.68 -7.06
N GLY A 208 26.67 -3.65 -6.64
CA GLY A 208 27.29 -4.70 -5.83
C GLY A 208 26.71 -4.76 -4.41
N ASP A 209 26.47 -3.61 -3.78
CA ASP A 209 25.82 -3.57 -2.47
C ASP A 209 24.38 -4.12 -2.54
N LEU A 210 23.64 -3.75 -3.60
CA LEU A 210 22.30 -4.26 -3.83
C LEU A 210 22.30 -5.76 -4.16
N SER A 211 23.27 -6.27 -4.93
CA SER A 211 23.36 -7.71 -5.20
C SER A 211 23.55 -8.50 -3.90
N GLY A 212 24.39 -8.02 -2.98
CA GLY A 212 24.56 -8.60 -1.65
C GLY A 212 23.25 -8.63 -0.84
N ARG A 213 22.46 -7.54 -0.86
CA ARG A 213 21.15 -7.50 -0.20
C ARG A 213 20.13 -8.46 -0.83
N VAL A 214 20.18 -8.65 -2.14
CA VAL A 214 19.36 -9.66 -2.84
C VAL A 214 19.77 -11.08 -2.41
N ASP A 215 21.07 -11.35 -2.25
CA ASP A 215 21.58 -12.63 -1.74
C ASP A 215 21.13 -12.91 -0.29
N GLU A 216 21.10 -11.88 0.55
CA GLU A 216 20.57 -11.96 1.91
C GLU A 216 19.06 -12.28 1.90
N SER A 217 18.28 -11.64 1.02
CA SER A 217 16.86 -11.94 0.85
C SER A 217 16.62 -13.38 0.37
N GLU A 218 17.43 -13.87 -0.58
CA GLU A 218 17.38 -15.24 -1.07
C GLU A 218 17.69 -16.27 0.03
N GLN A 219 18.72 -16.01 0.85
CA GLN A 219 19.06 -16.86 2.00
C GLN A 219 17.98 -16.83 3.07
N ALA A 220 17.42 -15.65 3.37
CA ALA A 220 16.31 -15.51 4.31
C ALA A 220 15.08 -16.30 3.85
N LEU A 221 14.77 -16.29 2.56
CA LEU A 221 13.66 -17.07 1.98
C LEU A 221 13.89 -18.57 2.15
N ARG A 222 15.10 -19.05 1.86
CA ARG A 222 15.44 -20.47 2.05
C ARG A 222 15.36 -20.88 3.51
N ALA A 223 15.87 -20.06 4.43
CA ALA A 223 15.76 -20.31 5.87
C ALA A 223 14.29 -20.33 6.34
N ALA A 224 13.47 -19.40 5.83
CA ALA A 224 12.03 -19.38 6.08
C ALA A 224 11.32 -20.63 5.56
N CYS A 225 11.79 -21.21 4.44
CA CYS A 225 11.28 -22.47 3.91
C CYS A 225 11.69 -23.70 4.73
N GLU A 226 12.81 -23.64 5.47
CA GLU A 226 13.25 -24.72 6.37
C GLU A 226 12.45 -24.73 7.68
N ASP A 227 12.16 -23.56 8.24
CA ASP A 227 11.29 -23.39 9.41
C ASP A 227 10.11 -22.46 9.11
N VAL A 228 9.15 -23.00 8.34
CA VAL A 228 7.92 -22.29 7.94
C VAL A 228 7.13 -21.79 9.15
N SER A 229 7.22 -22.47 10.30
CA SER A 229 6.45 -22.13 11.50
C SER A 229 6.99 -20.91 12.23
N GLY A 230 8.29 -20.66 12.14
CA GLY A 230 8.96 -19.49 12.71
C GLY A 230 9.15 -18.33 11.73
N ALA A 231 8.82 -18.53 10.46
CA ALA A 231 9.05 -17.56 9.40
C ALA A 231 8.04 -16.40 9.42
N ASP A 232 8.54 -15.17 9.26
CA ASP A 232 7.74 -13.98 8.97
C ASP A 232 7.83 -13.64 7.47
N PHE A 233 6.97 -14.29 6.67
CA PHE A 233 6.94 -14.08 5.23
C PHE A 233 6.48 -12.66 4.83
N ALA A 234 5.72 -11.97 5.69
CA ALA A 234 5.28 -10.60 5.41
C ALA A 234 6.45 -9.62 5.53
N ALA A 235 7.27 -9.77 6.57
CA ALA A 235 8.50 -8.98 6.72
C ALA A 235 9.51 -9.29 5.59
N GLY A 236 9.67 -10.56 5.23
CA GLY A 236 10.54 -10.96 4.11
C GLY A 236 10.09 -10.37 2.77
N LEU A 237 8.77 -10.34 2.52
CA LEU A 237 8.19 -9.70 1.34
C LEU A 237 8.46 -8.19 1.31
N GLU A 238 8.27 -7.50 2.44
CA GLU A 238 8.50 -6.05 2.53
C GLU A 238 9.95 -5.68 2.21
N GLU A 239 10.92 -6.42 2.76
CA GLU A 239 12.35 -6.19 2.47
C GLU A 239 12.67 -6.49 1.00
N ALA A 240 12.16 -7.58 0.44
CA ALA A 240 12.37 -7.92 -0.97
C ALA A 240 11.82 -6.84 -1.92
N GLN A 241 10.65 -6.28 -1.60
CA GLN A 241 10.06 -5.17 -2.34
C GLN A 241 10.88 -3.88 -2.21
N ALA A 242 11.41 -3.59 -1.02
CA ALA A 242 12.28 -2.43 -0.81
C ALA A 242 13.54 -2.49 -1.68
N VAL A 243 14.24 -3.63 -1.67
CA VAL A 243 15.43 -3.85 -2.52
C VAL A 243 15.07 -3.75 -4.01
N SER A 244 13.92 -4.28 -4.43
CA SER A 244 13.44 -4.19 -5.83
C SER A 244 13.24 -2.74 -6.31
N ILE A 245 12.72 -1.88 -5.43
CA ILE A 245 12.53 -0.45 -5.71
C ILE A 245 13.89 0.23 -5.85
N GLU A 246 14.84 -0.07 -4.97
CA GLU A 246 16.19 0.50 -5.03
C GLU A 246 16.94 0.10 -6.31
N VAL A 247 16.87 -1.18 -6.70
CA VAL A 247 17.41 -1.65 -7.99
C VAL A 247 16.77 -0.92 -9.17
N SER A 248 15.44 -0.74 -9.15
CA SER A 248 14.74 -0.05 -10.23
C SER A 248 15.11 1.43 -10.32
N ASN A 249 15.25 2.10 -9.18
CA ASN A 249 15.69 3.49 -9.12
C ASN A 249 17.12 3.66 -9.65
N LEU A 250 18.02 2.74 -9.27
CA LEU A 250 19.42 2.76 -9.75
C LEU A 250 19.50 2.56 -11.27
N ILE A 251 18.72 1.63 -11.82
CA ILE A 251 18.66 1.44 -13.28
C ILE A 251 18.19 2.72 -13.98
N SER A 252 17.13 3.36 -13.47
CA SER A 252 16.67 4.64 -14.03
C SER A 252 17.69 5.76 -13.89
N GLN A 253 18.52 5.75 -12.83
CA GLN A 253 19.62 6.69 -12.69
C GLN A 253 20.70 6.45 -13.77
N VAL A 254 21.09 5.20 -13.99
CA VAL A 254 22.09 4.82 -15.02
C VAL A 254 21.60 5.21 -16.42
N GLU A 255 20.31 5.03 -16.73
CA GLU A 255 19.73 5.44 -18.02
C GLU A 255 19.82 6.95 -18.30
N LEU A 256 19.97 7.77 -17.26
CA LEU A 256 20.05 9.24 -17.37
C LEU A 256 21.49 9.76 -17.45
N VAL A 257 22.49 8.92 -17.17
CA VAL A 257 23.90 9.31 -17.26
C VAL A 257 24.20 9.59 -18.72
N SER A 258 24.69 10.80 -19.00
CA SER A 258 24.98 11.26 -20.35
C SER A 258 26.44 11.65 -20.47
N GLY A 259 27.05 11.35 -21.62
CA GLY A 259 28.46 11.64 -21.87
C GLY A 259 29.44 10.60 -21.32
N ALA A 260 28.96 9.51 -20.72
CA ALA A 260 29.77 8.34 -20.36
C ALA A 260 29.96 7.36 -21.54
N ASP A 261 30.83 6.36 -21.38
CA ASP A 261 31.00 5.30 -22.37
C ASP A 261 29.72 4.47 -22.53
N GLU A 262 29.26 4.30 -23.77
CA GLU A 262 28.01 3.60 -24.08
C GLU A 262 28.07 2.12 -23.68
N GLY A 263 29.26 1.49 -23.74
CA GLY A 263 29.48 0.12 -23.34
C GLY A 263 29.38 -0.07 -21.83
N ASP A 264 29.95 0.86 -21.05
CA ASP A 264 29.84 0.82 -19.58
C ASP A 264 28.39 1.01 -19.12
N VAL A 265 27.66 1.95 -19.73
CA VAL A 265 26.22 2.11 -19.48
C VAL A 265 25.45 0.82 -19.81
N GLU A 266 25.70 0.20 -20.97
CA GLU A 266 25.04 -1.05 -21.36
C GLU A 266 25.37 -2.21 -20.41
N ASN A 267 26.61 -2.33 -19.95
CA ASN A 267 27.04 -3.32 -18.98
C ASN A 267 26.30 -3.16 -17.64
N LEU A 268 26.25 -1.93 -17.10
CA LEU A 268 25.56 -1.64 -15.85
C LEU A 268 24.05 -1.88 -15.94
N LEU A 269 23.42 -1.51 -17.07
CA LEU A 269 22.01 -1.82 -17.31
C LEU A 269 21.77 -3.33 -17.40
N THR A 270 22.71 -4.09 -17.98
CA THR A 270 22.62 -5.55 -18.05
C THR A 270 22.69 -6.17 -16.64
N LEU A 271 23.66 -5.74 -15.82
CA LEU A 271 23.77 -6.16 -14.42
C LEU A 271 22.50 -5.82 -13.63
N GLY A 272 22.02 -4.57 -13.74
CA GLY A 272 20.80 -4.13 -13.09
C GLY A 272 19.57 -4.93 -13.52
N ASN A 273 19.43 -5.25 -14.82
CA ASN A 273 18.33 -6.07 -15.31
C ASN A 273 18.35 -7.50 -14.75
N TRP A 274 19.52 -8.11 -14.58
CA TRP A 274 19.63 -9.40 -13.90
C TRP A 274 19.22 -9.29 -12.43
N LEU A 275 19.64 -8.23 -11.71
CA LEU A 275 19.17 -7.99 -10.35
C LEU A 275 17.66 -7.77 -10.27
N ARG A 276 17.07 -7.02 -11.20
CA ARG A 276 15.61 -6.83 -11.26
C ARG A 276 14.89 -8.17 -11.42
N ASN A 277 15.38 -9.04 -12.32
CA ASN A 277 14.80 -10.38 -12.49
C ASN A 277 14.96 -11.25 -11.23
N ARG A 278 16.07 -11.13 -10.48
CA ARG A 278 16.25 -11.76 -9.16
C ARG A 278 15.19 -11.25 -8.18
N CYS A 279 15.05 -9.93 -8.05
CA CYS A 279 14.08 -9.29 -7.18
C CYS A 279 12.65 -9.71 -7.51
N ASP A 280 12.28 -9.78 -8.79
CA ASP A 280 10.95 -10.22 -9.23
C ASP A 280 10.69 -11.69 -8.82
N ALA A 281 11.65 -12.58 -9.03
CA ALA A 281 11.54 -13.99 -8.65
C ALA A 281 11.42 -14.17 -7.12
N LEU A 282 12.22 -13.43 -6.33
CA LEU A 282 12.17 -13.46 -4.88
C LEU A 282 10.88 -12.84 -4.33
N THR A 283 10.45 -11.70 -4.87
CA THR A 283 9.20 -11.04 -4.45
C THR A 283 8.01 -11.97 -4.68
N ALA A 284 7.95 -12.63 -5.84
CA ALA A 284 6.90 -13.61 -6.13
C ALA A 284 6.94 -14.81 -5.16
N ALA A 285 8.14 -15.30 -4.80
CA ALA A 285 8.29 -16.40 -3.86
C ALA A 285 7.89 -16.00 -2.42
N TRP A 286 8.31 -14.82 -1.96
CA TRP A 286 7.88 -14.27 -0.67
C TRP A 286 6.37 -14.05 -0.61
N GLU A 287 5.77 -13.57 -1.70
CA GLU A 287 4.32 -13.35 -1.80
C GLU A 287 3.52 -14.66 -1.71
N LEU A 288 4.04 -15.76 -2.28
CA LEU A 288 3.45 -17.09 -2.09
C LEU A 288 3.40 -17.45 -0.61
N GLY A 289 4.51 -17.29 0.11
CA GLY A 289 4.57 -17.58 1.55
C GLY A 289 3.66 -16.67 2.39
N SER A 290 3.58 -15.38 2.06
CA SER A 290 2.79 -14.42 2.82
C SER A 290 1.28 -14.53 2.57
N SER A 291 0.88 -14.96 1.37
CA SER A 291 -0.53 -15.06 0.95
C SER A 291 -1.13 -16.45 1.15
N ALA A 292 -0.30 -17.48 1.32
CA ALA A 292 -0.75 -18.85 1.53
C ALA A 292 -1.49 -19.03 2.86
N SER A 293 -2.61 -19.76 2.80
CA SER A 293 -3.29 -20.23 4.02
C SER A 293 -2.50 -21.33 4.76
N ASP A 294 -1.66 -22.06 4.03
CA ASP A 294 -0.70 -23.04 4.55
C ASP A 294 0.61 -22.86 3.76
N ALA A 295 1.55 -22.10 4.32
CA ALA A 295 2.83 -21.83 3.68
C ALA A 295 3.64 -23.13 3.46
N SER A 296 3.38 -24.20 4.22
CA SER A 296 4.06 -25.49 4.09
C SER A 296 3.80 -26.15 2.73
N SER A 297 2.61 -25.94 2.15
CA SER A 297 2.28 -26.49 0.83
C SER A 297 2.99 -25.75 -0.30
N GLU A 298 3.35 -24.49 -0.08
CA GLU A 298 3.97 -23.63 -1.11
C GLU A 298 5.50 -23.68 -1.11
N VAL A 299 6.14 -24.33 -0.13
CA VAL A 299 7.62 -24.40 0.00
C VAL A 299 8.31 -24.80 -1.31
N SER A 300 7.77 -25.78 -2.03
CA SER A 300 8.37 -26.22 -3.30
C SER A 300 8.35 -25.11 -4.37
N SER A 301 7.26 -24.35 -4.44
CA SER A 301 7.10 -23.22 -5.37
C SER A 301 8.00 -22.05 -4.97
N MET A 302 8.09 -21.75 -3.67
CA MET A 302 8.97 -20.70 -3.14
C MET A 302 10.44 -21.00 -3.43
N LEU A 303 10.89 -22.24 -3.19
CA LEU A 303 12.26 -22.66 -3.49
C LEU A 303 12.55 -22.62 -4.99
N SER A 304 11.58 -22.95 -5.85
CA SER A 304 11.74 -22.78 -7.31
C SER A 304 11.94 -21.31 -7.71
N GLY A 305 11.30 -20.37 -7.01
CA GLY A 305 11.53 -18.93 -7.19
C GLY A 305 12.94 -18.53 -6.74
N ALA A 306 13.40 -19.03 -5.59
CA ALA A 306 14.77 -18.82 -5.10
C ALA A 306 15.82 -19.39 -6.07
N ASP A 307 15.57 -20.54 -6.68
CA ASP A 307 16.46 -21.13 -7.69
C ASP A 307 16.51 -20.31 -8.97
N THR A 308 15.36 -19.77 -9.40
CA THR A 308 15.28 -18.85 -10.55
C THR A 308 16.08 -17.57 -10.27
N SER A 309 15.95 -17.01 -9.05
CA SER A 309 16.82 -15.92 -8.60
C SER A 309 18.29 -16.31 -8.73
N ALA A 310 18.70 -17.44 -8.16
CA ALA A 310 20.09 -17.90 -8.18
C ALA A 310 20.69 -18.03 -9.59
N GLU A 311 19.90 -18.38 -10.61
CA GLU A 311 20.36 -18.43 -12.00
C GLU A 311 20.82 -17.06 -12.51
N TYR A 312 20.03 -16.00 -12.26
CA TYR A 312 20.42 -14.63 -12.60
C TYR A 312 21.59 -14.13 -11.74
N GLY A 313 21.71 -14.59 -10.49
CA GLY A 313 22.85 -14.26 -9.63
C GLY A 313 24.17 -14.73 -10.23
N ARG A 314 24.20 -15.95 -10.75
CA ARG A 314 25.39 -16.48 -11.43
C ARG A 314 25.79 -15.67 -12.68
N LEU A 315 24.81 -15.13 -13.41
CA LEU A 315 25.09 -14.26 -14.56
C LEU A 315 25.72 -12.95 -14.09
N PHE A 316 25.18 -12.35 -13.03
CA PHE A 316 25.73 -11.16 -12.40
C PHE A 316 27.17 -11.40 -11.94
N ASP A 317 27.41 -12.42 -11.11
CA ASP A 317 28.73 -12.72 -10.55
C ASP A 317 29.80 -13.02 -11.60
N GLN A 318 29.42 -13.69 -12.70
CA GLN A 318 30.35 -14.01 -13.78
C GLN A 318 30.85 -12.76 -14.53
N SER A 319 30.03 -11.71 -14.56
CA SER A 319 30.32 -10.49 -15.31
C SER A 319 30.79 -9.33 -14.45
N TYR A 320 30.39 -9.27 -13.16
CA TYR A 320 30.52 -8.09 -12.31
C TYR A 320 31.96 -7.55 -12.25
N ASP A 321 32.93 -8.37 -11.86
CA ASP A 321 34.34 -7.96 -11.76
C ASP A 321 34.95 -7.54 -13.12
N GLY A 322 34.42 -8.08 -14.22
CA GLY A 322 34.91 -7.82 -15.57
C GLY A 322 34.35 -6.55 -16.22
N TRP A 323 33.33 -5.94 -15.60
CA TRP A 323 32.59 -4.78 -16.11
C TRP A 323 32.70 -3.56 -15.18
N ASP A 324 33.77 -3.48 -14.37
CA ASP A 324 34.09 -2.29 -13.59
C ASP A 324 34.47 -1.12 -14.53
N PRO A 325 33.70 -0.01 -14.56
CA PRO A 325 33.97 1.13 -15.42
C PRO A 325 35.26 1.89 -15.04
N ALA A 326 35.85 1.60 -13.87
CA ALA A 326 37.10 2.21 -13.41
C ALA A 326 38.36 1.37 -13.73
N ALA A 327 38.21 0.19 -14.35
CA ALA A 327 39.29 -0.78 -14.59
C ALA A 327 40.23 -0.48 -15.77
#